data_AF-A0A1J4VPU1-F1
#
_entry.id   AF-A0A1J4VPU1-F1
#
_cell.length_a   1.000
_cell.length_b   1.000
_cell.length_c   1.000
_cell.angle_alpha   90.00
_cell.angle_beta   90.00
_cell.angle_gamma   90.00
#
_symmetry.space_group_name_H-M   'P 1'
#
loop_
_entity.id
_entity.type
_entity.pdbx_description
1 polymer ?
#
loop_
_entity_poly.entity_id
_entity_poly.type
_entity_poly.pdbx_seq_one_letter_code
_entity_poly.pdbx_strand_id
1 'polypeptide(L)'
;MFIKPIGWIYIALGTWRLIKPQGIKRWFGKKINKALRKVFLALTLIVSGIFINASFRIEGIWSKVLLILGILGIVKGLIFLKGKSFEKIMKWWSDRPLWIWRLWAAFAVAFGIMLLNVK
;
A
#
# COMPACT_ATOMS: atom_id res chain seq x y z
N MET A 1 -17.52 -12.06 -1.81
CA MET A 1 -18.07 -11.13 -2.83
C MET A 1 -17.15 -9.94 -3.16
N PHE A 2 -16.53 -9.26 -2.19
CA PHE A 2 -15.65 -8.09 -2.46
C PHE A 2 -14.28 -8.39 -3.09
N ILE A 3 -13.82 -9.64 -3.09
CA ILE A 3 -12.47 -10.04 -3.55
C ILE A 3 -12.29 -9.90 -5.07
N LYS A 4 -13.34 -10.18 -5.86
CA LYS A 4 -13.29 -10.08 -7.32
C LYS A 4 -13.07 -8.65 -7.83
N PRO A 5 -13.83 -7.62 -7.41
CA PRO A 5 -13.56 -6.25 -7.84
C PRO A 5 -12.20 -5.73 -7.37
N ILE A 6 -11.72 -6.17 -6.20
CA ILE A 6 -10.36 -5.84 -5.73
C ILE A 6 -9.30 -6.47 -6.66
N GLY A 7 -9.49 -7.72 -7.09
CA GLY A 7 -8.61 -8.39 -8.05
C GLY A 7 -8.53 -7.66 -9.40
N TRP A 8 -9.67 -7.21 -9.94
CA TRP A 8 -9.70 -6.41 -11.16
C TRP A 8 -8.97 -5.06 -11.03
N ILE A 9 -9.10 -4.38 -9.90
CA ILE A 9 -8.35 -3.14 -9.62
C ILE A 9 -6.85 -3.40 -9.62
N TYR A 10 -6.41 -4.52 -9.02
CA TYR A 10 -5.00 -4.91 -8.99
C TYR A 10 -4.45 -5.20 -10.39
N ILE A 11 -5.22 -5.89 -11.24
CA ILE A 11 -4.84 -6.15 -12.63
C ILE A 11 -4.78 -4.85 -13.43
N ALA A 12 -5.81 -4.00 -13.36
CA ALA A 12 -5.84 -2.74 -14.08
C ALA A 12 -4.68 -1.81 -13.69
N LEU A 13 -4.41 -1.68 -12.38
CA LEU A 13 -3.28 -0.92 -11.87
C LEU A 13 -1.94 -1.54 -12.28
N GLY A 14 -1.80 -2.87 -12.16
CA GLY A 14 -0.59 -3.59 -12.52
C GLY A 14 -0.24 -3.45 -14.00
N THR A 15 -1.22 -3.65 -14.88
CA THR A 15 -1.08 -3.48 -16.34
C THR A 15 -0.74 -2.03 -16.70
N TRP A 16 -1.41 -1.05 -16.07
CA TRP A 16 -1.06 0.36 -16.24
C TRP A 16 0.38 0.66 -15.80
N ARG A 17 0.82 0.09 -14.67
CA ARG A 17 2.20 0.23 -14.18
C ARG A 17 3.23 -0.41 -15.13
N LEU A 18 2.87 -1.50 -15.79
CA LEU A 18 3.70 -2.19 -16.79
C LEU A 18 3.92 -1.34 -18.04
N ILE A 19 2.86 -0.67 -18.51
CA ILE A 19 2.88 0.14 -19.74
C ILE A 19 3.60 1.48 -19.51
N LYS A 20 3.35 2.17 -18.39
CA LYS A 20 3.97 3.48 -18.08
C LYS A 20 4.63 3.52 -16.69
N PRO A 21 5.74 2.81 -16.47
CA PRO A 21 6.47 2.86 -15.19
C PRO A 21 7.06 4.25 -14.91
N GLN A 22 7.32 5.03 -15.96
CA GLN A 22 7.84 6.39 -15.85
C GLN A 22 6.85 7.37 -15.18
N GLY A 23 5.54 7.16 -15.34
CA GLY A 23 4.52 8.00 -14.72
C GLY A 23 4.53 7.89 -13.19
N ILE A 24 4.76 6.68 -12.68
CA ILE A 24 4.84 6.40 -11.24
C ILE A 24 6.15 6.91 -10.68
N LYS A 25 7.27 6.69 -11.40
CA LYS A 25 8.57 7.26 -11.02
C LYS A 25 8.49 8.79 -10.90
N ARG A 26 7.83 9.47 -11.83
CA ARG A 26 7.58 10.93 -11.75
C ARG A 26 6.66 11.30 -10.60
N TRP A 27 5.65 10.50 -10.28
CA TRP A 27 4.74 10.76 -9.16
C TRP A 27 5.44 10.63 -7.80
N PHE A 28 6.32 9.65 -7.64
CA PHE A 28 7.18 9.47 -6.46
C PHE A 28 8.36 10.47 -6.41
N GLY A 29 8.86 10.94 -7.56
CA GLY A 29 9.99 11.86 -7.65
C GLY A 29 9.64 13.35 -7.58
N LYS A 30 8.38 13.72 -7.82
CA LYS A 30 7.90 15.07 -7.49
C LYS A 30 8.01 15.26 -5.98
N LYS A 31 8.54 16.42 -5.54
CA LYS A 31 8.59 16.82 -4.12
C LYS A 31 7.28 16.39 -3.46
N ILE A 32 7.38 15.63 -2.36
CA ILE A 32 6.23 15.16 -1.61
C ILE A 32 5.47 16.38 -1.14
N ASN A 33 4.44 16.74 -1.89
CA ASN A 33 3.55 17.81 -1.48
C ASN A 33 2.76 17.35 -0.26
N LYS A 34 2.34 18.29 0.59
CA LYS A 34 1.49 18.05 1.76
C LYS A 34 0.27 17.16 1.40
N ALA A 35 -0.23 17.23 0.17
CA ALA A 35 -1.30 16.40 -0.35
C ALA A 35 -0.96 14.90 -0.38
N LEU A 36 0.19 14.50 -0.93
CA LEU A 36 0.61 13.10 -1.01
C LEU A 36 0.85 12.51 0.39
N ARG A 37 1.38 13.34 1.28
CA ARG A 37 1.55 13.03 2.70
C ARG A 37 0.21 12.79 3.39
N LYS A 38 -0.79 13.65 3.15
CA LYS A 38 -2.16 13.46 3.65
C LYS A 38 -2.81 12.19 3.11
N VAL A 39 -2.62 11.88 1.82
CA VAL A 39 -3.15 10.65 1.20
C VAL A 39 -2.58 9.39 1.86
N PHE A 40 -1.25 9.34 2.04
CA PHE A 40 -0.63 8.20 2.74
C PHE A 40 -1.10 8.09 4.19
N LEU A 41 -1.25 9.22 4.88
CA LEU A 41 -1.70 9.25 6.27
C LEU A 41 -3.16 8.77 6.38
N ALA A 42 -4.03 9.19 5.47
CA ALA A 42 -5.40 8.67 5.36
C ALA A 42 -5.39 7.16 5.07
N LEU A 43 -4.56 6.68 4.13
CA LEU A 43 -4.39 5.27 3.84
C LEU A 43 -3.93 4.47 5.06
N THR A 44 -2.95 4.95 5.81
CA THR A 44 -2.47 4.28 7.01
C THR A 44 -3.55 4.20 8.10
N LEU A 45 -4.35 5.26 8.28
CA LEU A 45 -5.48 5.24 9.20
C LEU A 45 -6.58 4.27 8.75
N ILE A 46 -6.90 4.24 7.46
CA ILE A 46 -7.90 3.31 6.89
C ILE A 46 -7.44 1.87 7.09
N VAL A 47 -6.20 1.54 6.71
CA VAL A 47 -5.65 0.19 6.86
C VAL A 47 -5.61 -0.23 8.33
N SER A 48 -5.18 0.65 9.22
CA SER A 48 -5.14 0.34 10.64
C SER A 48 -6.53 0.18 11.24
N GLY A 49 -7.50 0.99 10.82
CA GLY A 49 -8.90 0.85 11.19
C GLY A 49 -9.51 -0.46 10.71
N ILE A 50 -9.15 -0.92 9.51
CA ILE A 50 -9.54 -2.24 8.99
C ILE A 50 -8.94 -3.35 9.86
N PHE A 51 -7.67 -3.25 10.26
CA PHE A 51 -7.03 -4.22 11.16
C PHE A 51 -7.71 -4.28 12.53
N ILE A 52 -8.06 -3.12 13.10
CA ILE A 52 -8.80 -3.04 14.37
C ILE A 52 -10.20 -3.64 14.21
N ASN A 53 -10.93 -3.32 13.15
CA ASN A 53 -12.25 -3.88 12.89
C ASN A 53 -12.18 -5.41 12.66
N ALA A 54 -11.16 -5.89 11.94
CA ALA A 54 -10.90 -7.31 11.77
C ALA A 54 -10.56 -8.00 13.10
N SER A 55 -9.87 -7.32 14.02
CA SER A 55 -9.60 -7.88 15.36
C SER A 55 -10.87 -8.08 16.19
N PHE A 56 -11.93 -7.30 15.98
CA PHE A 56 -13.20 -7.52 16.68
C PHE A 56 -14.03 -8.67 16.10
N ARG A 57 -13.76 -9.08 14.85
CA ARG A 57 -14.47 -10.18 14.18
C ARG A 57 -13.84 -11.55 14.36
N ILE A 58 -12.59 -11.60 14.82
CA ILE A 58 -11.84 -12.84 15.00
C ILE A 58 -11.70 -13.08 16.50
N GLU A 59 -12.11 -14.24 16.99
CA GLU A 59 -11.91 -14.63 18.39
C GLU A 59 -10.57 -15.36 18.58
N GLY A 60 -9.97 -15.24 19.77
CA GLY A 60 -8.72 -15.90 20.13
C GLY A 60 -7.46 -15.03 20.04
N ILE A 61 -6.28 -15.66 20.18
CA ILE A 61 -4.98 -14.97 20.29
C ILE A 61 -4.66 -14.10 19.07
N TRP A 62 -5.10 -14.52 17.88
CA TRP A 62 -4.95 -13.77 16.62
C TRP A 62 -5.63 -12.39 16.66
N SER A 63 -6.71 -12.24 17.42
CA SER A 63 -7.40 -10.96 17.59
C SER A 63 -6.53 -9.93 18.29
N LYS A 64 -5.88 -10.32 19.40
CA LYS A 64 -4.96 -9.48 20.16
C LYS A 64 -3.75 -9.08 19.34
N VAL A 65 -3.20 -10.01 18.55
CA VAL A 65 -2.08 -9.73 17.63
C VAL A 65 -2.48 -8.70 16.57
N LEU A 66 -3.64 -8.87 15.93
CA LEU A 66 -4.13 -7.93 14.92
C LEU A 66 -4.42 -6.54 15.52
N LEU A 67 -4.94 -6.49 16.74
CA LEU A 67 -5.23 -5.24 17.44
C LEU A 67 -3.93 -4.49 17.79
N ILE A 68 -2.92 -5.18 18.31
CA ILE A 68 -1.60 -4.61 18.59
C ILE A 68 -0.94 -4.12 17.30
N LEU A 69 -1.01 -4.89 16.21
CA LEU A 69 -0.50 -4.49 14.90
C LEU A 69 -1.23 -3.27 14.34
N GLY A 70 -2.55 -3.18 14.52
CA GLY A 70 -3.36 -2.03 14.14
C GLY A 70 -2.93 -0.76 14.88
N ILE A 71 -2.81 -0.82 16.21
CA ILE A 71 -2.38 0.32 17.04
C ILE A 71 -0.95 0.73 16.72
N LEU A 72 -0.02 -0.23 16.64
CA LEU A 72 1.36 0.05 16.25
C LEU A 72 1.44 0.65 14.83
N GLY A 73 0.59 0.19 13.92
CA GLY A 73 0.44 0.73 12.57
C GLY A 73 0.05 2.21 12.57
N ILE A 74 -0.88 2.62 13.42
CA ILE A 74 -1.28 4.02 13.59
C ILE A 74 -0.11 4.84 14.13
N VAL A 75 0.50 4.40 15.23
CA VAL A 75 1.56 5.16 15.93
C VAL A 75 2.81 5.28 15.06
N LYS A 76 3.35 4.16 14.55
CA LYS A 76 4.51 4.19 13.64
C LYS A 76 4.16 4.88 12.34
N GLY A 77 2.97 4.67 11.80
CA GLY A 77 2.48 5.31 10.60
C GLY A 77 2.53 6.83 10.69
N LEU A 78 1.94 7.39 11.74
CA LEU A 78 1.92 8.83 12.00
C LEU A 78 3.32 9.41 12.21
N ILE A 79 4.17 8.75 13.01
CA ILE A 79 5.53 9.22 13.29
C ILE A 79 6.39 9.19 12.01
N PHE A 80 6.32 8.08 11.28
CA PHE A 80 7.10 7.86 10.06
C PHE A 80 6.68 8.83 8.96
N LEU A 81 5.36 9.02 8.77
CA LEU A 81 4.83 9.99 7.81
C LEU A 81 5.19 11.41 8.19
N LYS A 82 5.23 11.78 9.48
CA LYS A 82 5.55 13.15 9.95
C LYS A 82 7.06 13.45 9.94
N GLY A 83 7.92 12.44 9.90
CA GLY A 83 9.38 12.60 9.83
C GLY A 83 9.93 12.87 8.42
N LYS A 84 11.16 13.42 8.34
CA LYS A 84 11.97 13.51 7.10
C LYS A 84 12.30 12.13 6.51
N SER A 85 12.16 11.07 7.30
CA SER A 85 12.37 9.68 6.87
C SER A 85 11.44 9.26 5.74
N PHE A 86 10.19 9.73 5.74
CA PHE A 86 9.25 9.47 4.63
C PHE A 86 9.75 10.07 3.32
N GLU A 87 10.25 11.31 3.34
CA GLU A 87 10.87 11.95 2.17
C GLU A 87 12.10 11.19 1.69
N LYS A 88 12.96 10.74 2.61
CA LYS A 88 14.16 9.97 2.27
C LYS A 88 13.82 8.62 1.63
N ILE A 89 12.78 7.94 2.13
CA ILE A 89 12.38 6.61 1.64
C ILE A 89 11.65 6.70 0.31
N MET A 90 10.78 7.70 0.13
CA MET A 90 10.15 7.94 -1.17
C MET A 90 11.17 8.40 -2.21
N LYS A 91 12.16 9.21 -1.83
CA LYS A 91 13.27 9.58 -2.72
C LYS A 91 14.10 8.35 -3.10
N TRP A 92 14.43 7.49 -2.13
CA TRP A 92 15.12 6.22 -2.37
C TRP A 92 14.32 5.30 -3.31
N TRP A 93 13.00 5.26 -3.16
CA TRP A 93 12.09 4.53 -4.07
C TRP A 93 12.04 5.14 -5.48
N SER A 94 12.04 6.48 -5.56
CA SER A 94 12.07 7.21 -6.84
C SER A 94 13.37 7.00 -7.60
N ASP A 95 14.51 6.88 -6.91
CA ASP A 95 15.82 6.65 -7.53
C ASP A 95 16.02 5.21 -8.01
N ARG A 96 15.09 4.29 -7.72
CA ARG A 96 15.21 2.91 -8.18
C ARG A 96 15.12 2.79 -9.71
N PRO A 97 15.89 1.86 -10.31
CA PRO A 97 15.82 1.58 -11.74
C PRO A 97 14.41 1.13 -12.17
N LEU A 98 14.04 1.46 -13.41
CA LEU A 98 12.71 1.20 -13.98
C LEU A 98 12.32 -0.29 -13.96
N TRP A 99 13.31 -1.19 -13.96
CA TRP A 99 13.08 -2.63 -13.89
C TRP A 99 12.45 -3.08 -12.56
N ILE A 100 12.79 -2.42 -11.44
CA ILE A 100 12.16 -2.71 -10.14
C ILE A 100 10.68 -2.34 -10.15
N TRP A 101 10.32 -1.23 -10.80
CA TRP A 101 8.92 -0.82 -10.98
C TRP A 101 8.15 -1.78 -11.89
N ARG A 102 8.79 -2.34 -12.92
CA ARG A 102 8.22 -3.40 -13.77
C ARG A 102 8.01 -4.71 -13.01
N LEU A 103 8.97 -5.12 -12.18
CA LEU A 103 8.85 -6.29 -11.31
C LEU A 103 7.68 -6.13 -10.33
N TRP A 104 7.56 -4.95 -9.71
CA TRP A 104 6.43 -4.64 -8.83
C TRP A 104 5.08 -4.65 -9.55
N ALA A 105 5.05 -4.18 -10.80
CA ALA A 105 3.86 -4.24 -11.63
C ALA A 105 3.47 -5.68 -11.98
N ALA A 106 4.45 -6.52 -12.36
CA ALA A 106 4.24 -7.94 -12.62
C ALA A 106 3.72 -8.67 -11.37
N PHE A 107 4.30 -8.39 -10.20
CA PHE A 107 3.80 -8.90 -8.92
C PHE A 107 2.35 -8.47 -8.67
N ALA A 108 2.01 -7.20 -8.89
CA ALA A 108 0.64 -6.71 -8.70
C ALA A 108 -0.37 -7.39 -9.63
N VAL A 109 -0.01 -7.64 -10.89
CA VAL A 109 -0.86 -8.39 -11.83
C VAL A 109 -1.01 -9.84 -11.38
N ALA A 110 0.09 -10.51 -11.03
CA ALA A 110 0.06 -11.88 -10.53
C ALA A 110 -0.82 -12.02 -9.28
N PHE A 111 -0.71 -11.05 -8.35
CA PHE A 111 -1.53 -11.00 -7.14
C PHE A 111 -3.02 -10.77 -7.45
N GLY A 112 -3.32 -9.92 -8.43
CA GLY A 112 -4.70 -9.70 -8.89
C GLY A 112 -5.33 -10.94 -9.54
N ILE A 113 -4.54 -11.69 -10.32
CA ILE A 113 -4.96 -12.97 -10.91
C ILE A 113 -5.19 -14.02 -9.81
N MET A 114 -4.30 -14.09 -8.81
CA MET A 114 -4.48 -14.97 -7.65
C MET A 114 -5.78 -14.64 -6.91
N LEU A 115 -6.04 -13.36 -6.61
CA LEU A 115 -7.26 -12.92 -5.94
C LEU A 115 -8.54 -13.26 -6.73
N LEU A 116 -8.49 -13.25 -8.07
CA LEU A 116 -9.62 -13.69 -8.89
C LEU A 116 -9.90 -15.19 -8.83
N ASN A 117 -8.86 -16.00 -8.56
CA ASN A 117 -8.95 -17.46 -8.43
C ASN A 117 -9.28 -17.93 -7.01
N VAL A 118 -9.28 -17.05 -6.01
CA VAL A 118 -9.75 -17.39 -4.66
C VAL A 118 -11.28 -17.47 -4.70
N LYS A 119 -11.82 -18.67 -4.45
CA LYS A 119 -13.27 -18.95 -4.38
C LYS A 119 -13.90 -18.33 -3.14
#